data_AF-A0A2W6NH23-F1
#
_entry.id   AF-A0A2W6NH23-F1
#
_cell.length_a   1.000
_cell.length_b   1.000
_cell.length_c   1.000
_cell.angle_alpha   90.00
_cell.angle_beta   90.00
_cell.angle_gamma   90.00
#
_symmetry.space_group_name_H-M   'P 1'
#
loop_
_entity.id
_entity.type
_entity.pdbx_description
1 polymer ?
#
loop_
_entity_poly.entity_id
_entity_poly.type
_entity_poly.pdbx_seq_one_letter_code
_entity_poly.pdbx_strand_id
1 'polypeptide(L)' 'MIDSTVKTVRYYDDIQLVKASFVNNRGYRFYTTEAIWRLQLVKTLRELRFGIDDRI' A
#
# COMPACT_ATOMS: atom_id res chain seq x y z
N MET A 1 10.00 5.45 -6.52
CA MET A 1 8.97 6.33 -5.94
C MET A 1 7.62 5.65 -6.15
N ILE A 2 6.83 5.41 -5.09
CA ILE A 2 5.56 4.68 -5.21
C ILE A 2 4.56 5.53 -6.00
N ASP A 3 4.14 5.05 -7.17
CA ASP A 3 3.01 5.63 -7.89
C ASP A 3 1.70 5.14 -7.25
N SER A 4 1.27 5.76 -6.17
CA SER A 4 -0.01 5.48 -5.51
C SER A 4 -0.54 6.74 -4.86
N THR A 5 -1.86 6.90 -4.88
CA THR A 5 -2.51 8.05 -4.26
C THR A 5 -2.54 7.94 -2.74
N VAL A 6 -2.63 9.07 -2.04
CA VAL A 6 -2.85 9.10 -0.57
C VAL A 6 -4.08 8.28 -0.16
N LYS A 7 -5.13 8.27 -0.99
CA LYS A 7 -6.36 7.51 -0.74
C LYS A 7 -6.10 6.00 -0.73
N THR A 8 -5.26 5.51 -1.65
CA THR A 8 -4.89 4.09 -1.72
C THR A 8 -4.11 3.64 -0.47
N VAL A 9 -3.15 4.47 -0.03
CA VAL A 9 -2.36 4.16 1.18
C VAL A 9 -3.26 4.14 2.42
N ARG A 10 -4.15 5.13 2.58
CA ARG A 10 -5.13 5.14 3.68
C ARG A 10 -6.04 3.93 3.66
N TYR A 11 -6.55 3.55 2.49
CA TYR A 11 -7.37 2.35 2.34
C TYR A 11 -6.62 1.10 2.83
N TYR A 12 -5.35 0.92 2.45
CA TYR A 12 -4.55 -0.22 2.90
C TYR A 12 -4.25 -0.23 4.40
N ASP A 13 -4.14 0.93 5.02
CA ASP A 13 -4.04 1.03 6.47
C ASP A 13 -5.39 0.69 7.15
N ASP A 14 -6.50 1.19 6.61
CA ASP A 14 -7.85 0.95 7.14
C ASP A 14 -8.23 -0.54 7.10
N ILE A 15 -7.86 -1.27 6.04
CA ILE A 15 -8.01 -2.74 5.94
C ILE A 15 -6.89 -3.52 6.62
N GLN A 16 -6.01 -2.84 7.37
CA GLN A 16 -4.89 -3.43 8.11
C GLN A 16 -3.84 -4.17 7.27
N LEU A 17 -3.77 -3.88 5.97
CA LEU A 17 -2.82 -4.51 5.04
C LEU A 17 -1.42 -3.91 5.17
N VAL A 18 -1.34 -2.58 5.33
CA VAL A 18 -0.10 -1.85 5.67
C VAL A 18 -0.43 -0.78 6.69
N LYS A 19 -0.14 -1.07 7.96
CA LYS A 19 -0.42 -0.14 9.05
C LYS A 19 0.58 1.02 9.09
N ALA A 20 0.08 2.20 9.45
CA ALA A 20 0.94 3.32 9.81
C ALA A 20 1.84 2.91 10.99
N SER A 21 3.11 3.26 10.91
CA SER A 21 4.09 2.99 11.96
C SER A 21 3.88 3.92 13.16
N PHE A 22 3.35 5.10 12.92
CA PHE A 22 3.03 6.09 13.93
C PHE A 22 1.88 6.98 13.47
N VAL A 23 1.00 7.34 14.40
CA VAL A 23 -0.02 8.37 14.19
C VAL A 23 0.21 9.46 15.22
N ASN A 24 0.41 10.70 14.76
CA ASN A 24 0.60 11.81 15.69
C ASN A 24 -0.74 12.29 16.29
N ASN A 25 -0.67 13.18 17.29
CA ASN A 25 -1.86 13.72 17.96
C ASN A 25 -2.78 14.54 17.02
N ARG A 26 -2.32 14.91 15.83
CA ARG A 26 -3.10 15.62 14.79
C ARG A 26 -3.70 14.66 13.76
N GLY A 27 -3.50 13.35 13.90
CA GLY A 27 -4.04 12.33 12.99
C GLY A 27 -3.21 12.10 11.71
N TYR A 28 -2.01 12.67 11.60
CA TYR A 28 -1.11 12.34 10.49
C TYR A 28 -0.50 10.96 10.70
N ARG A 29 -0.55 10.15 9.65
CA ARG A 29 -0.02 8.78 9.59
C ARG A 29 1.38 8.82 8.98
N PHE A 30 2.33 8.22 9.67
CA PHE A 30 3.73 8.11 9.26
C PHE A 30 4.06 6.65 8.97
N TYR A 31 4.80 6.43 7.89
CA TYR A 31 5.15 5.10 7.40
C TYR A 31 6.67 4.99 7.37
N THR A 32 7.21 3.92 7.95
CA THR A 32 8.63 3.58 7.82
C THR A 32 8.96 3.15 6.39
N THR A 33 10.25 3.13 6.06
CA THR A 33 10.74 2.56 4.80
C THR A 33 10.28 1.13 4.58
N GLU A 34 10.21 0.31 5.63
CA GLU A 34 9.69 -1.07 5.55
C GLU A 34 8.21 -1.11 5.15
N ALA A 35 7.37 -0.23 5.71
CA ALA A 35 5.97 -0.13 5.32
C ALA A 35 5.83 0.29 3.85
N ILE A 36 6.72 1.16 3.37
CA ILE A 36 6.78 1.56 1.95
C ILE A 36 7.14 0.35 1.06
N TRP A 37 8.12 -0.47 1.45
CA TRP A 37 8.46 -1.70 0.71
C TRP A 37 7.29 -2.68 0.66
N ARG A 38 6.56 -2.83 1.77
CA ARG A 38 5.37 -3.69 1.82
C ARG A 38 4.26 -3.18 0.89
N LEU A 39 4.05 -1.87 0.80
CA LEU A 39 3.12 -1.27 -0.16
C LEU A 39 3.53 -1.59 -1.60
N GLN A 40 4.83 -1.48 -1.91
CA GLN A 40 5.33 -1.78 -3.25
C GLN A 40 5.09 -3.24 -3.61
N LEU A 41 5.42 -4.17 -2.71
CA LEU A 41 5.21 -5.60 -2.90
C LEU A 41 3.73 -5.93 -3.13
N VAL A 42 2.83 -5.41 -2.29
CA VAL A 42 1.37 -5.62 -2.44
C VAL A 42 0.89 -5.13 -3.80
N LYS A 43 1.36 -3.96 -4.25
CA LYS A 43 1.01 -3.42 -5.57
C LYS A 43 1.50 -4.34 -6.69
N THR A 44 2.78 -4.74 -6.65
CA THR A 44 3.37 -5.66 -7.63
C THR A 44 2.62 -6.98 -7.68
N LEU A 45 2.27 -7.57 -6.54
CA LEU A 45 1.51 -8.82 -6.49
C LEU A 45 0.11 -8.70 -7.08
N ARG A 46 -0.57 -7.56 -6.86
CA ARG A 46 -1.87 -7.28 -7.49
C ARG A 46 -1.73 -7.16 -9.00
N GLU A 47 -0.74 -6.40 -9.48
CA GLU A 47 -0.45 -6.25 -10.92
C GLU A 47 -0.12 -7.59 -11.58
N LEU A 48 0.65 -8.46 -10.92
CA LEU A 48 0.94 -9.81 -11.41
C LEU A 48 -0.31 -10.70 -11.52
N ARG A 49 -1.31 -10.53 -10.64
CA ARG A 49 -2.60 -11.24 -10.75
C ARG A 49 -3.49 -10.68 -11.87
N PHE A 50 -3.25 -9.46 -12.34
CA PHE A 50 -3.79 -8.92 -13.59
C PHE A 50 -2.97 -9.34 -14.84
N GLY A 51 -1.89 -10.11 -14.63
CA GLY A 51 -1.10 -10.74 -15.69
C GLY A 51 -1.50 -12.17 -16.02
N ILE A 52 -2.67 -12.65 -15.56
CA ILE A 52 -3.29 -13.81 -16.19
C ILE A 52 -3.94 -13.29 -17.47
N ASP A 53 -3.22 -13.47 -18.57
CA ASP A 53 -3.66 -13.27 -19.94
C ASP A 53 -5.12 -13.74 -20.08
N ASP A 54 -6.02 -12.82 -20.40
CA ASP A 54 -7.41 -13.11 -20.77
C ASP A 54 -7.45 -13.68 -22.20
N ARG A 55 -6.70 -14.77 -22.40
CA ARG A 55 -6.59 -15.57 -23.62
C ARG A 55 -6.33 -17.03 -23.25
N ILE A 56 -7.38 -17.71 -22.81
CA ILE A 56 -7.50 -19.17 -22.94
C ILE A 56 -8.81 -19.45 -23.68
#